data_AF-A0A0B7NAI1-F1
#
_entry.id   AF-A0A0B7NAI1-F1
#
_cell.length_a   1.000
_cell.length_b   1.000
_cell.length_c   1.000
_cell.angle_alpha   90.00
_cell.angle_beta   90.00
_cell.angle_gamma   90.00
#
_symmetry.space_group_name_H-M   'P 1'
#
loop_
_entity.id
_entity.type
_entity.pdbx_description
1 polymer ?
#
loop_
_entity_poly.entity_id
_entity_poly.type
_entity_poly.pdbx_seq_one_letter_code
_entity_poly.pdbx_strand_id
1 'polypeptide(L)'
;MDLTDNVNTMAANLTTQVRSIAQVTKAVANGDLSKKIEVETRGEILDLKDTVNDMVDQLNVFAAEVTRVAKEVGTEGKLGGQAKVEGVAGTWMDLTDNVNTMAANLTTQVRSIAQVTKAVALGDLSKKIEVETRGEILELKDIVNGMVDQLRIFASEVTRVSKEVGTEGKLGGQAVVQGVAGTWYELTDNVNIMAANLTNQVRSIAEVTKAVALGDLSKKIEVESGGEI
;
A
#
# COMPACT_ATOMS: atom_id res chain seq x y z
N MET A 1 -36.95 -38.12 -54.66
CA MET A 1 -36.61 -37.67 -53.31
C MET A 1 -37.68 -36.67 -52.93
N ASP A 2 -38.53 -37.07 -52.00
CA ASP A 2 -39.82 -36.43 -51.74
C ASP A 2 -39.62 -35.13 -50.94
N LEU A 3 -40.52 -34.16 -51.09
CA LEU A 3 -40.49 -32.89 -50.34
C LEU A 3 -40.46 -33.16 -48.82
N THR A 4 -41.16 -34.22 -48.40
CA THR A 4 -41.19 -34.75 -47.04
C THR A 4 -39.81 -35.14 -46.52
N ASP A 5 -38.97 -35.79 -47.34
CA ASP A 5 -37.62 -36.21 -46.92
C ASP A 5 -36.70 -35.00 -46.70
N ASN A 6 -36.84 -33.97 -47.55
CA ASN A 6 -36.08 -32.73 -47.43
C ASN A 6 -36.47 -31.94 -46.18
N VAL A 7 -37.77 -31.84 -45.88
CA VAL A 7 -38.29 -31.18 -44.67
C VAL A 7 -37.84 -31.94 -43.41
N ASN A 8 -37.93 -33.27 -43.42
CA ASN A 8 -37.48 -34.09 -42.29
C ASN A 8 -35.98 -33.94 -42.04
N THR A 9 -35.17 -33.89 -43.10
CA THR A 9 -33.72 -33.66 -43.00
C THR A 9 -33.41 -32.27 -42.45
N MET A 10 -34.11 -31.23 -42.92
CA MET A 10 -33.96 -29.87 -42.42
C MET A 10 -34.32 -29.76 -40.93
N ALA A 11 -35.42 -30.39 -40.51
CA ALA A 11 -35.84 -30.40 -39.11
C ALA A 11 -34.84 -31.14 -38.20
N ALA A 12 -34.29 -32.27 -38.66
CA ALA A 12 -33.26 -33.01 -37.92
C ALA A 12 -31.96 -32.19 -37.77
N ASN A 13 -31.55 -31.48 -38.82
CA ASN A 13 -30.38 -30.60 -38.80
C ASN A 13 -30.59 -29.42 -37.82
N LEU A 14 -31.74 -28.72 -37.91
CA LEU A 14 -32.08 -27.63 -36.98
C LEU A 14 -32.13 -28.11 -35.53
N THR A 15 -32.71 -29.28 -35.27
CA THR A 15 -32.76 -29.87 -33.92
C THR A 15 -31.35 -30.10 -33.36
N THR A 16 -30.43 -30.57 -34.19
CA THR A 16 -29.03 -30.82 -33.80
C THR A 16 -28.29 -29.51 -33.53
N GLN A 17 -28.48 -28.50 -34.39
CA GLN A 17 -27.87 -27.18 -34.25
C GLN A 17 -28.33 -26.47 -32.97
N VAL A 18 -29.65 -26.40 -32.73
CA VAL A 18 -30.21 -25.78 -31.52
C VAL A 18 -29.79 -26.53 -30.26
N ARG A 19 -29.72 -27.86 -30.29
CA ARG A 19 -29.22 -28.65 -29.16
C ARG A 19 -27.76 -28.33 -28.85
N SER A 20 -26.91 -28.14 -29.86
CA SER A 20 -25.51 -27.74 -29.67
C SER A 20 -25.40 -26.35 -29.03
N ILE A 21 -26.16 -25.38 -29.51
CA ILE A 21 -26.23 -24.02 -28.93
C ILE A 21 -26.68 -24.10 -27.45
N ALA A 22 -27.72 -24.87 -27.15
CA ALA A 22 -28.24 -25.05 -25.80
C ALA A 22 -27.19 -25.69 -24.86
N GLN A 23 -26.37 -26.61 -25.35
CA GLN A 23 -25.30 -27.23 -24.57
C GLN A 23 -24.19 -26.23 -24.24
N VAL A 24 -23.75 -25.42 -25.20
CA VAL A 24 -22.69 -24.43 -25.00
C VAL A 24 -23.18 -23.30 -24.08
N THR A 25 -24.37 -22.75 -24.32
CA THR A 25 -24.95 -21.74 -23.43
C THR A 25 -25.17 -22.25 -22.01
N LYS A 26 -25.56 -23.52 -21.83
CA LYS A 26 -25.61 -24.16 -20.51
C LYS A 26 -24.21 -24.32 -19.89
N ALA A 27 -23.18 -24.62 -20.67
CA ALA A 27 -21.81 -24.70 -20.17
C ALA A 27 -21.32 -23.33 -19.68
N VAL A 28 -21.53 -22.28 -20.47
CA VAL A 28 -21.22 -20.88 -20.11
C VAL A 28 -21.94 -20.47 -18.83
N ALA A 29 -23.23 -20.80 -18.70
CA ALA A 29 -23.99 -20.51 -17.48
C ALA A 29 -23.45 -21.22 -16.23
N ASN A 30 -22.73 -22.34 -16.41
CA ASN A 30 -22.02 -23.05 -15.32
C ASN A 30 -20.55 -22.62 -15.18
N GLY A 31 -20.11 -21.59 -15.90
CA GLY A 31 -18.72 -21.09 -15.88
C GLY A 31 -17.74 -21.92 -16.72
N ASP A 32 -18.20 -22.90 -17.48
CA ASP A 32 -17.37 -23.67 -18.42
C ASP A 32 -17.32 -22.95 -19.77
N LEU A 33 -16.26 -22.18 -19.96
CA LEU A 33 -16.00 -21.41 -21.17
C LEU A 33 -15.15 -22.20 -22.19
N SER A 34 -14.81 -23.47 -21.93
CA SER A 34 -13.99 -24.28 -22.83
C SER A 34 -14.72 -24.78 -24.08
N LYS A 35 -16.06 -24.68 -24.09
CA LYS A 35 -16.92 -25.26 -25.14
C LYS A 35 -17.30 -24.28 -26.22
N LYS A 36 -17.37 -24.77 -27.46
CA LYS A 36 -17.78 -24.04 -28.66
C LYS A 36 -18.85 -24.79 -29.43
N ILE A 37 -19.65 -24.06 -30.20
CA ILE A 37 -20.58 -24.64 -31.15
C ILE A 37 -19.77 -24.99 -32.40
N GLU A 38 -19.67 -26.27 -32.71
CA GLU A 38 -18.88 -26.77 -33.85
C GLU A 38 -19.74 -27.27 -35.03
N VAL A 39 -21.03 -27.52 -34.79
CA VAL A 39 -21.96 -28.06 -35.79
C VAL A 39 -22.01 -27.15 -37.04
N GLU A 40 -22.14 -27.75 -38.23
CA GLU A 40 -22.29 -27.01 -39.49
C GLU A 40 -23.64 -26.29 -39.52
N THR A 41 -23.61 -25.00 -39.81
CA THR A 41 -24.76 -24.09 -39.79
C THR A 41 -24.68 -23.15 -40.99
N ARG A 42 -25.84 -22.62 -41.41
CA ARG A 42 -25.97 -21.66 -42.52
C ARG A 42 -27.07 -20.65 -42.19
N GLY A 43 -27.04 -19.49 -42.85
CA GLY A 43 -28.03 -18.43 -42.63
C GLY A 43 -28.06 -17.97 -41.17
N GLU A 44 -29.24 -17.67 -40.65
CA GLU A 44 -29.42 -17.11 -39.30
C GLU A 44 -28.84 -17.99 -38.17
N ILE A 45 -28.79 -19.32 -38.35
CA ILE A 45 -28.20 -20.22 -37.36
C ILE A 45 -26.66 -20.13 -37.36
N LEU A 46 -26.04 -19.77 -38.50
CA LEU A 46 -24.61 -19.46 -38.55
C LEU A 46 -24.33 -18.16 -37.78
N ASP A 47 -25.11 -17.10 -38.04
CA ASP A 47 -24.95 -15.83 -37.33
C ASP A 47 -25.12 -16.00 -35.81
N LEU A 48 -26.09 -16.83 -35.38
CA LEU A 48 -26.28 -17.17 -33.97
C LEU A 48 -25.10 -17.97 -33.39
N LYS A 49 -24.60 -18.97 -34.13
CA LYS A 49 -23.42 -19.75 -33.74
C LYS A 49 -22.22 -18.84 -33.52
N ASP A 50 -21.95 -17.96 -34.47
CA ASP A 50 -20.81 -17.07 -34.44
C ASP A 50 -20.95 -16.07 -33.30
N THR A 51 -22.12 -15.47 -33.11
CA THR A 51 -22.41 -14.57 -31.98
C THR A 51 -22.19 -15.25 -30.62
N VAL A 52 -22.67 -16.49 -30.44
CA VAL A 52 -22.48 -17.23 -29.19
C VAL A 52 -21.01 -17.63 -28.99
N ASN A 53 -20.32 -18.06 -30.04
CA ASN A 53 -18.90 -18.39 -29.96
C ASN A 53 -18.06 -17.15 -29.62
N ASP A 54 -18.31 -16.00 -30.26
CA ASP A 54 -17.61 -14.74 -29.98
C ASP A 54 -17.84 -14.30 -28.53
N MET A 55 -19.07 -14.42 -28.01
CA MET A 55 -19.36 -14.18 -26.60
C MET A 55 -18.53 -15.08 -25.68
N VAL A 56 -18.38 -16.37 -26.00
CA VAL A 56 -17.53 -17.30 -25.25
C VAL A 56 -16.05 -16.89 -25.29
N ASP A 57 -15.55 -16.41 -26.42
CA ASP A 57 -14.16 -15.96 -26.54
C ASP A 57 -13.91 -14.71 -25.69
N GLN A 58 -14.79 -13.72 -25.76
CA GLN A 58 -14.68 -12.51 -24.95
C GLN A 58 -14.71 -12.81 -23.45
N LEU A 59 -15.61 -13.70 -23.02
CA LEU A 59 -15.68 -14.17 -21.64
C LEU A 59 -14.39 -14.86 -21.18
N ASN A 60 -13.82 -15.72 -22.04
CA ASN A 60 -12.57 -16.43 -21.73
C ASN A 60 -11.40 -15.47 -21.54
N VAL A 61 -11.22 -14.52 -22.48
CA VAL A 61 -10.13 -13.55 -22.41
C VAL A 61 -10.30 -12.66 -21.17
N PHE A 62 -11.51 -12.18 -20.92
CA PHE A 62 -11.79 -11.37 -19.74
C PHE A 62 -11.50 -12.14 -18.44
N ALA A 63 -11.98 -13.37 -18.30
CA ALA A 63 -11.76 -14.19 -17.11
C ALA A 63 -10.27 -14.46 -16.87
N ALA A 64 -9.50 -14.75 -17.93
CA ALA A 64 -8.06 -14.94 -17.86
C ALA A 64 -7.34 -13.66 -17.41
N GLU A 65 -7.68 -12.51 -17.99
CA GLU A 65 -7.05 -11.22 -17.68
C GLU A 65 -7.36 -10.74 -16.26
N VAL A 66 -8.61 -10.86 -15.81
CA VAL A 66 -8.97 -10.52 -14.42
C VAL A 66 -8.25 -11.43 -13.43
N THR A 67 -8.16 -12.73 -13.71
CA THR A 67 -7.43 -13.68 -12.87
C THR A 67 -5.94 -13.32 -12.81
N ARG A 68 -5.35 -12.96 -13.95
CA ARG A 68 -3.94 -12.55 -14.04
C ARG A 68 -3.67 -11.28 -13.22
N VAL A 69 -4.47 -10.22 -13.41
CA VAL A 69 -4.32 -8.95 -12.69
C VAL A 69 -4.52 -9.14 -11.19
N ALA A 70 -5.54 -9.90 -10.78
CA ALA A 70 -5.78 -10.20 -9.37
C ALA A 70 -4.58 -10.92 -8.74
N LYS A 71 -3.98 -11.89 -9.45
CA LYS A 71 -2.78 -12.59 -8.98
C LYS A 71 -1.56 -11.66 -8.91
N GLU A 72 -1.30 -10.89 -9.96
CA GLU A 72 -0.14 -9.99 -10.03
C GLU A 72 -0.19 -8.90 -8.96
N VAL A 73 -1.29 -8.14 -8.92
CA VAL A 73 -1.42 -6.99 -8.01
C VAL A 73 -1.76 -7.43 -6.59
N GLY A 74 -2.67 -8.39 -6.44
CA GLY A 74 -3.19 -8.79 -5.14
C GLY A 74 -2.38 -9.86 -4.40
N THR A 75 -1.68 -10.75 -5.11
CA THR A 75 -0.94 -11.86 -4.48
C THR A 75 0.57 -11.72 -4.64
N GLU A 76 1.05 -11.42 -5.85
CA GLU A 76 2.49 -11.33 -6.14
C GLU A 76 3.08 -9.96 -5.81
N GLY A 77 2.25 -8.95 -5.53
CA GLY A 77 2.68 -7.57 -5.25
C GLY A 77 3.31 -6.86 -6.45
N LYS A 78 3.10 -7.36 -7.68
CA LYS A 78 3.54 -6.74 -8.93
C LYS A 78 2.61 -5.58 -9.27
N LEU A 79 2.88 -4.43 -8.67
CA LEU A 79 2.09 -3.22 -8.85
C LEU A 79 2.25 -2.64 -10.27
N GLY A 80 1.12 -2.27 -10.89
CA GLY A 80 1.04 -1.70 -12.24
C GLY A 80 0.49 -2.64 -13.31
N GLY A 81 0.10 -3.87 -12.93
CA GLY A 81 -0.62 -4.77 -13.83
C GLY A 81 -2.01 -4.21 -14.20
N GLN A 82 -2.35 -4.26 -15.48
CA GLN A 82 -3.65 -3.87 -16.02
C GLN A 82 -4.17 -4.98 -16.93
N ALA A 83 -5.48 -5.20 -16.93
CA ALA A 83 -6.19 -6.10 -17.81
C ALA A 83 -6.25 -5.48 -19.20
N LYS A 84 -5.87 -6.26 -20.22
CA LYS A 84 -5.98 -5.86 -21.62
C LYS A 84 -6.86 -6.86 -22.36
N VAL A 85 -8.12 -6.49 -22.56
CA VAL A 85 -9.08 -7.29 -23.31
C VAL A 85 -9.37 -6.57 -24.63
N GLU A 86 -9.00 -7.18 -25.75
CA GLU A 86 -9.22 -6.59 -27.08
C GLU A 86 -10.65 -6.88 -27.57
N GLY A 87 -11.24 -5.94 -28.31
CA GLY A 87 -12.55 -6.13 -28.94
C GLY A 87 -13.76 -6.10 -28.00
N VAL A 88 -13.58 -5.71 -26.73
CA VAL A 88 -14.70 -5.51 -25.80
C VAL A 88 -15.37 -4.14 -25.99
N ALA A 89 -16.68 -4.12 -25.82
CA ALA A 89 -17.49 -2.91 -25.86
C ALA A 89 -18.63 -3.00 -24.82
N GLY A 90 -19.26 -1.87 -24.53
CA GLY A 90 -20.35 -1.80 -23.55
C GLY A 90 -19.90 -2.29 -22.17
N THR A 91 -20.74 -3.10 -21.53
CA THR A 91 -20.50 -3.60 -20.16
C THR A 91 -19.14 -4.29 -19.98
N TRP A 92 -18.62 -4.98 -21.00
CA TRP A 92 -17.31 -5.64 -20.91
C TRP A 92 -16.14 -4.66 -20.82
N MET A 93 -16.25 -3.55 -21.55
CA MET A 93 -15.27 -2.47 -21.47
C MET A 93 -15.34 -1.81 -20.10
N ASP A 94 -16.55 -1.48 -19.63
CA ASP A 94 -16.76 -0.86 -18.31
C ASP A 94 -16.19 -1.74 -17.18
N LEU A 95 -16.38 -3.06 -17.24
CA LEU A 95 -15.82 -3.99 -16.24
C LEU A 95 -14.29 -4.04 -16.30
N THR A 96 -13.70 -4.03 -17.49
CA THR A 96 -12.25 -3.99 -17.68
C THR A 96 -11.66 -2.69 -17.11
N ASP A 97 -12.30 -1.56 -17.39
CA ASP A 97 -11.90 -0.24 -16.91
C ASP A 97 -12.01 -0.12 -15.39
N ASN A 98 -13.06 -0.70 -14.79
CA ASN A 98 -13.22 -0.74 -13.35
C ASN A 98 -12.11 -1.56 -12.66
N VAL A 99 -11.78 -2.75 -13.19
CA VAL A 99 -10.66 -3.57 -12.68
C VAL A 99 -9.34 -2.80 -12.81
N ASN A 100 -9.10 -2.14 -13.94
CA ASN A 100 -7.91 -1.34 -14.17
C ASN A 100 -7.82 -0.13 -13.25
N THR A 101 -8.94 0.55 -12.99
CA THR A 101 -9.01 1.68 -12.06
C THR A 101 -8.69 1.22 -10.64
N MET A 102 -9.25 0.10 -10.20
CA MET A 102 -8.94 -0.50 -8.90
C MET A 102 -7.45 -0.85 -8.78
N ALA A 103 -6.89 -1.55 -9.77
CA ALA A 103 -5.48 -1.94 -9.77
C ALA A 103 -4.53 -0.73 -9.80
N ALA A 104 -4.86 0.32 -10.57
CA ALA A 104 -4.08 1.56 -10.66
C ALA A 104 -4.12 2.36 -9.35
N ASN A 105 -5.30 2.45 -8.71
CA ASN A 105 -5.44 3.12 -7.42
C ASN A 105 -4.60 2.42 -6.35
N LEU A 106 -4.75 1.09 -6.19
CA LEU A 106 -3.95 0.32 -5.22
C LEU A 106 -2.46 0.42 -5.50
N THR A 107 -2.04 0.34 -6.76
CA THR A 107 -0.65 0.51 -7.19
C THR A 107 -0.09 1.86 -6.74
N THR A 108 -0.81 2.95 -7.03
CA THR A 108 -0.36 4.31 -6.73
C THR A 108 -0.28 4.53 -5.23
N GLN A 109 -1.29 4.08 -4.49
CA GLN A 109 -1.38 4.24 -3.04
C GLN A 109 -0.26 3.47 -2.32
N VAL A 110 -0.10 2.18 -2.62
CA VAL A 110 0.94 1.34 -1.98
C VAL A 110 2.34 1.82 -2.35
N ARG A 111 2.57 2.22 -3.62
CA ARG A 111 3.88 2.74 -4.04
C ARG A 111 4.21 4.06 -3.36
N SER A 112 3.23 4.94 -3.13
CA SER A 112 3.44 6.20 -2.40
C SER A 112 3.82 5.94 -0.93
N ILE A 113 3.13 5.00 -0.27
CA ILE A 113 3.49 4.58 1.10
C ILE A 113 4.92 4.03 1.13
N ALA A 114 5.26 3.12 0.22
CA ALA A 114 6.59 2.52 0.15
C ALA A 114 7.71 3.56 -0.05
N GLN A 115 7.46 4.60 -0.87
CA GLN A 115 8.41 5.69 -1.08
C GLN A 115 8.68 6.47 0.22
N VAL A 116 7.64 6.80 0.97
CA VAL A 116 7.77 7.55 2.22
C VAL A 116 8.44 6.70 3.30
N THR A 117 8.04 5.43 3.45
CA THR A 117 8.71 4.51 4.39
C THR A 117 10.18 4.32 4.05
N LYS A 118 10.53 4.26 2.76
CA LYS A 118 11.94 4.22 2.31
C LYS A 118 12.69 5.51 2.63
N ALA A 119 12.06 6.68 2.44
CA ALA A 119 12.65 7.97 2.79
C ALA A 119 12.97 8.05 4.30
N VAL A 120 12.01 7.64 5.15
CA VAL A 120 12.18 7.55 6.60
C VAL A 120 13.33 6.61 6.97
N ALA A 121 13.41 5.44 6.34
CA ALA A 121 14.51 4.49 6.59
C ALA A 121 15.89 5.05 6.21
N LEU A 122 15.94 6.01 5.28
CA LEU A 122 17.16 6.73 4.89
C LEU A 122 17.39 8.02 5.70
N GLY A 123 16.54 8.30 6.69
CA GLY A 123 16.62 9.50 7.54
C GLY A 123 16.00 10.76 6.93
N ASP A 124 15.35 10.67 5.77
CA ASP A 124 14.62 11.79 5.17
C ASP A 124 13.18 11.87 5.73
N LEU A 125 13.00 12.71 6.74
CA LEU A 125 11.73 12.97 7.40
C LEU A 125 10.96 14.15 6.78
N SER A 126 11.37 14.61 5.59
CA SER A 126 10.69 15.69 4.86
C SER A 126 9.54 15.18 3.98
N LYS A 127 9.50 13.88 3.69
CA LYS A 127 8.53 13.25 2.78
C LYS A 127 7.24 12.88 3.50
N LYS A 128 6.12 13.09 2.82
CA LYS A 128 4.79 12.65 3.25
C LYS A 128 4.05 11.97 2.10
N ILE A 129 3.07 11.15 2.46
CA ILE A 129 2.14 10.57 1.50
C ILE A 129 1.15 11.68 1.14
N GLU A 130 1.13 12.08 -0.12
CA GLU A 130 0.26 13.18 -0.60
C GLU A 130 -0.89 12.68 -1.48
N VAL A 131 -0.77 11.47 -2.03
CA VAL A 131 -1.79 10.84 -2.90
C VAL A 131 -3.17 10.85 -2.22
N GLU A 132 -4.20 11.13 -3.02
CA GLU A 132 -5.60 11.06 -2.56
C GLU A 132 -5.99 9.62 -2.20
N THR A 133 -6.54 9.47 -1.01
CA THR A 133 -6.93 8.18 -0.43
C THR A 133 -8.25 8.32 0.31
N ARG A 134 -8.98 7.22 0.45
CA ARG A 134 -10.26 7.15 1.18
C ARG A 134 -10.31 5.83 1.96
N GLY A 135 -11.22 5.76 2.94
CA GLY A 135 -11.42 4.56 3.75
C GLY A 135 -10.16 4.13 4.51
N GLU A 136 -9.91 2.83 4.56
CA GLU A 136 -8.77 2.23 5.29
C GLU A 136 -7.40 2.73 4.79
N ILE A 137 -7.29 3.09 3.51
CA ILE A 137 -6.04 3.63 2.96
C ILE A 137 -5.80 5.08 3.42
N LEU A 138 -6.85 5.84 3.69
CA LEU A 138 -6.72 7.17 4.29
C LEU A 138 -6.23 7.06 5.74
N GLU A 139 -6.82 6.15 6.52
CA GLU A 139 -6.34 5.88 7.89
C GLU A 139 -4.87 5.46 7.90
N LEU A 140 -4.46 4.56 6.99
CA LEU A 140 -3.07 4.17 6.86
C LEU A 140 -2.15 5.34 6.48
N LYS A 141 -2.57 6.20 5.54
CA LYS A 141 -1.85 7.42 5.16
C LYS A 141 -1.65 8.34 6.37
N ASP A 142 -2.70 8.56 7.15
CA ASP A 142 -2.66 9.47 8.30
C ASP A 142 -1.78 8.91 9.42
N ILE A 143 -1.84 7.60 9.68
CA ILE A 143 -0.96 6.92 10.64
C ILE A 143 0.52 7.07 10.22
N VAL A 144 0.84 6.77 8.96
CA VAL A 144 2.23 6.85 8.47
C VAL A 144 2.72 8.30 8.50
N ASN A 145 1.92 9.26 8.03
CA ASN A 145 2.28 10.67 8.06
C ASN A 145 2.45 11.18 9.50
N GLY A 146 1.59 10.77 10.43
CA GLY A 146 1.71 11.08 11.86
C GLY A 146 2.99 10.52 12.48
N MET A 147 3.37 9.28 12.13
CA MET A 147 4.66 8.70 12.53
C MET A 147 5.84 9.52 12.03
N VAL A 148 5.81 9.99 10.76
CA VAL A 148 6.87 10.86 10.20
C VAL A 148 6.96 12.19 10.95
N ASP A 149 5.82 12.80 11.26
CA ASP A 149 5.79 14.05 12.02
C ASP A 149 6.36 13.88 13.43
N GLN A 150 6.01 12.79 14.11
CA GLN A 150 6.52 12.47 15.44
C GLN A 150 8.05 12.30 15.44
N LEU A 151 8.56 11.53 14.47
CA LEU A 151 9.99 11.33 14.25
C LEU A 151 10.71 12.65 13.99
N ARG A 152 10.12 13.53 13.18
CA ARG A 152 10.70 14.83 12.83
C ARG A 152 10.80 15.75 14.05
N ILE A 153 9.75 15.83 14.86
CA ILE A 153 9.75 16.61 16.11
C ILE A 153 10.82 16.06 17.05
N PHE A 154 10.82 14.74 17.28
CA PHE A 154 11.80 14.11 18.16
C PHE A 154 13.25 14.39 17.70
N ALA A 155 13.56 14.20 16.42
CA ALA A 155 14.88 14.47 15.88
C ALA A 155 15.31 15.94 16.07
N SER A 156 14.37 16.88 15.88
CA SER A 156 14.64 18.30 16.10
C SER A 156 14.91 18.63 17.57
N GLU A 157 14.14 18.06 18.50
CA GLU A 157 14.28 18.29 19.94
C GLU A 157 15.58 17.70 20.48
N VAL A 158 15.92 16.47 20.09
CA VAL A 158 17.20 15.85 20.48
C VAL A 158 18.36 16.69 19.96
N THR A 159 18.34 17.10 18.70
CA THR A 159 19.39 17.94 18.11
C THR A 159 19.53 19.27 18.87
N ARG A 160 18.40 19.90 19.20
CA ARG A 160 18.37 21.17 19.95
C ARG A 160 18.97 21.02 21.33
N VAL A 161 18.53 20.03 22.11
CA VAL A 161 19.02 19.80 23.49
C VAL A 161 20.50 19.42 23.49
N SER A 162 20.94 18.55 22.57
CA SER A 162 22.36 18.20 22.44
C SER A 162 23.22 19.43 22.13
N LYS A 163 22.72 20.36 21.30
CA LYS A 163 23.43 21.60 20.98
C LYS A 163 23.45 22.56 22.17
N GLU A 164 22.30 22.80 22.80
CA GLU A 164 22.16 23.74 23.93
C GLU A 164 23.00 23.29 25.13
N VAL A 165 22.78 22.07 25.61
CA VAL A 165 23.42 21.57 26.85
C VAL A 165 24.82 21.06 26.58
N GLY A 166 25.04 20.37 25.45
CA GLY A 166 26.32 19.73 25.15
C GLY A 166 27.37 20.62 24.48
N THR A 167 26.96 21.65 23.73
CA THR A 167 27.91 22.48 22.95
C THR A 167 27.89 23.95 23.35
N GLU A 168 26.71 24.56 23.47
CA GLU A 168 26.56 25.99 23.75
C GLU A 168 26.63 26.33 25.25
N GLY A 169 26.65 25.32 26.13
CA GLY A 169 26.71 25.52 27.58
C GLY A 169 25.44 26.15 28.18
N LYS A 170 24.32 26.12 27.43
CA LYS A 170 23.00 26.53 27.93
C LYS A 170 22.42 25.40 28.77
N LEU A 171 22.81 25.40 30.04
CA LEU A 171 22.44 24.35 30.98
C LEU A 171 20.94 24.40 31.35
N GLY A 172 20.33 23.23 31.55
CA GLY A 172 18.92 23.08 31.92
C GLY A 172 17.95 22.92 30.75
N GLY A 173 18.46 22.82 29.51
CA GLY A 173 17.63 22.49 28.34
C GLY A 173 17.05 21.08 28.43
N GLN A 174 15.78 20.93 28.08
CA GLN A 174 15.04 19.66 28.06
C GLN A 174 14.28 19.51 26.74
N ALA A 175 14.17 18.28 26.25
CA ALA A 175 13.38 17.92 25.09
C ALA A 175 11.90 17.88 25.49
N VAL A 176 11.07 18.55 24.71
CA VAL A 176 9.62 18.57 24.91
C VAL A 176 8.94 18.07 23.66
N VAL A 177 8.52 16.80 23.71
CA VAL A 177 7.81 16.16 22.61
C VAL A 177 6.38 15.87 23.05
N GLN A 178 5.40 16.56 22.46
CA GLN A 178 3.99 16.41 22.83
C GLN A 178 3.41 15.11 22.27
N GLY A 179 2.44 14.52 22.99
CA GLY A 179 1.67 13.37 22.52
C GLY A 179 2.43 12.04 22.47
N VAL A 180 3.65 11.98 23.02
CA VAL A 180 4.44 10.73 23.06
C VAL A 180 3.95 9.80 24.15
N ALA A 181 3.94 8.51 23.84
CA ALA A 181 3.67 7.42 24.78
C ALA A 181 4.57 6.22 24.43
N GLY A 182 4.66 5.26 25.36
CA GLY A 182 5.50 4.06 25.21
C GLY A 182 6.96 4.42 24.95
N THR A 183 7.58 3.77 23.96
CA THR A 183 9.00 3.96 23.63
C THR A 183 9.36 5.42 23.34
N TRP A 184 8.46 6.21 22.73
CA TRP A 184 8.74 7.62 22.46
C TRP A 184 8.86 8.47 23.72
N TYR A 185 8.05 8.16 24.73
CA TYR A 185 8.11 8.82 26.03
C TYR A 185 9.42 8.44 26.73
N GLU A 186 9.75 7.15 26.79
CA GLU A 186 10.98 6.65 27.43
C GLU A 186 12.24 7.27 26.81
N LEU A 187 12.30 7.37 25.47
CA LEU A 187 13.44 8.00 24.80
C LEU A 187 13.56 9.49 25.11
N THR A 188 12.43 10.21 25.18
CA THR A 188 12.42 11.63 25.54
C THR A 188 12.88 11.83 26.99
N ASP A 189 12.41 10.99 27.90
CA ASP A 189 12.78 11.01 29.32
C ASP A 189 14.27 10.70 29.51
N ASN A 190 14.81 9.69 28.82
CA ASN A 190 16.23 9.37 28.86
C ASN A 190 17.13 10.53 28.38
N VAL A 191 16.72 11.24 27.32
CA VAL A 191 17.44 12.44 26.85
C VAL A 191 17.41 13.55 27.91
N ASN A 192 16.27 13.72 28.59
CA ASN A 192 16.12 14.72 29.65
C ASN A 192 16.95 14.38 30.88
N ILE A 193 17.01 13.12 31.30
CA ILE A 193 17.86 12.64 32.38
C ILE A 193 19.34 12.90 32.05
N MET A 194 19.77 12.57 30.83
CA MET A 194 21.14 12.83 30.39
C MET A 194 21.48 14.34 30.40
N ALA A 195 20.58 15.18 29.90
CA ALA A 195 20.76 16.63 29.88
C ALA A 195 20.82 17.24 31.30
N ALA A 196 19.98 16.73 32.22
CA ALA A 196 19.98 17.14 33.62
C ALA A 196 21.27 16.74 34.33
N ASN A 197 21.75 15.51 34.13
CA ASN A 197 23.01 15.03 34.70
C ASN A 197 24.19 15.89 34.23
N LEU A 198 24.29 16.16 32.93
CA LEU A 198 25.35 17.02 32.38
C LEU A 198 25.27 18.44 32.93
N THR A 199 24.06 19.00 33.05
CA THR A 199 23.83 20.32 33.66
C THR A 199 24.33 20.38 35.11
N ASN A 200 24.00 19.39 35.92
CA ASN A 200 24.40 19.33 37.32
C ASN A 200 25.92 19.17 37.46
N GLN A 201 26.53 18.30 36.66
CA GLN A 201 27.98 18.11 36.63
C GLN A 201 28.73 19.41 36.29
N VAL A 202 28.33 20.10 35.22
CA VAL A 202 28.99 21.36 34.79
C VAL A 202 28.83 22.45 35.84
N ARG A 203 27.66 22.57 36.50
CA ARG A 203 27.48 23.50 37.62
C ARG A 203 28.39 23.16 38.80
N SER A 204 28.44 21.89 39.21
CA SER A 204 29.30 21.46 40.32
C SER A 204 30.77 21.80 40.06
N ILE A 205 31.25 21.53 38.83
CA ILE A 205 32.60 21.90 38.41
C ILE A 205 32.81 23.42 38.46
N ALA A 206 31.87 24.21 37.96
CA ALA A 206 31.97 25.67 37.97
C ALA A 206 32.03 26.24 39.40
N GLU A 207 31.22 25.70 40.32
CA GLU A 207 31.21 26.08 41.73
C GLU A 207 32.54 25.75 42.43
N VAL A 208 33.05 24.53 42.24
CA VAL A 208 34.35 24.12 42.81
C VAL A 208 35.48 24.96 42.21
N THR A 209 35.49 25.18 40.90
CA THR A 209 36.53 26.01 40.25
C THR A 209 36.52 27.43 40.79
N LYS A 210 35.33 28.00 41.04
CA LYS A 210 35.19 29.32 41.67
C LYS A 210 35.70 29.33 43.11
N ALA A 211 35.42 28.30 43.90
CA ALA A 211 35.92 28.17 45.26
C ALA A 211 37.45 28.08 45.30
N VAL A 212 38.03 27.23 44.44
CA VAL A 212 39.49 27.09 44.28
C VAL A 212 40.12 28.42 43.87
N ALA A 213 39.53 29.16 42.94
CA ALA A 213 40.02 30.48 42.52
C ALA A 213 39.98 31.53 43.65
N LEU A 214 39.10 31.35 44.64
CA LEU A 214 39.02 32.17 45.85
C LEU A 214 39.89 31.62 47.01
N GLY A 215 40.65 30.54 46.78
CA GLY A 215 41.54 29.92 47.76
C GLY A 215 40.88 28.88 48.67
N ASP A 216 39.60 28.55 48.47
CA ASP A 216 38.90 27.52 49.22
C ASP A 216 39.02 26.15 48.52
N LEU A 217 39.92 25.30 49.04
CA LEU A 217 40.14 23.93 48.57
C LEU A 217 39.29 22.88 49.30
N SER A 218 38.35 23.32 50.16
CA SER A 218 37.49 22.39 50.91
C SER A 218 36.32 21.85 50.07
N LYS A 219 35.96 22.54 48.97
CA LYS A 219 34.89 22.13 48.05
C LYS A 219 35.30 20.97 47.15
N LYS A 220 34.37 20.05 46.92
CA LYS A 220 34.55 18.87 46.07
C LYS A 220 33.43 18.80 45.03
N ILE A 221 33.73 18.16 43.91
CA ILE A 221 32.74 17.89 42.87
C ILE A 221 31.84 16.76 43.39
N GLU A 222 30.55 17.02 43.48
CA GLU A 222 29.52 16.03 43.77
C GLU A 222 28.83 15.66 42.46
N VAL A 223 28.99 14.41 42.02
CA VAL A 223 28.33 13.88 40.84
C VAL A 223 27.32 12.84 41.29
N GLU A 224 26.03 13.10 41.09
CA GLU A 224 25.01 12.05 41.16
C GLU A 224 25.13 11.19 39.89
N SER A 225 25.90 10.10 39.97
CA SER A 225 26.01 9.12 38.88
C SER A 225 25.07 7.95 39.15
N GLY A 226 24.05 7.78 38.30
CA GLY A 226 23.17 6.61 38.30
C GLY A 226 23.81 5.33 37.71
N GLY A 227 25.11 5.34 37.41
CA GLY A 227 25.89 4.23 36.87
C GLY A 227 27.38 4.47 37.10
N GLU A 228 28.13 3.37 37.29
CA GLU A 228 29.46 3.27 37.93
C GLU A 228 30.52 4.32 37.54
N ILE A 229 31.29 4.73 38.57
CA ILE A 229 32.45 5.63 38.52
C ILE A 229 33.72 4.82 38.31
#